data_AF-A0A1Q6SZT3-F1
#
_entry.id   AF-A0A1Q6SZT3-F1
#
_cell.length_a   1.000
_cell.length_b   1.000
_cell.length_c   1.000
_cell.angle_alpha   90.00
_cell.angle_beta   90.00
_cell.angle_gamma   90.00
#
_symmetry.space_group_name_H-M   'P 1'
#
loop_
_entity.id
_entity.type
_entity.pdbx_description
1 polymer ?
#
loop_
_entity_poly.entity_id
_entity_poly.type
_entity_poly.pdbx_seq_one_letter_code
_entity_poly.pdbx_strand_id
1 'polypeptide(L)'
;MPHQASVYEKIVSDVLAGRAPVYKDYAAEWRRRGHHREEFAVFAEYAGYAAKLVCAPDFEIGAAVRAARTAQISRHLIPEFLFTPAEKKTILRAEEKGRIKAGQVIAFSGCRRKVFGCDYSGLPDDTDAFVVFSGHPGAAGPAVFAWFNHFRRTGRAVKLIFLGLTDNQGNSDFTDSSLIYNVGSEQEMYRRYFKAMGVSHEIIDECVSVPYDISTEDNIARLAEIKNKIFGAREVKFVMFGYPVYQTRIATEFAWAFQKMEDEGNCFGVNFIMPSYRPSQNEYDRYFSYDNLNGIAADIIIGNCMAHPYRVKNQPRFDIGLGTYPEAYKRILPLSLVYSYPNVAAELAGTDIKTAAVLKILRAIQHRTYGYEHPQKTDRQISYNVMQTRRLLLERGLVSRELLRCGYRLPREEYLRRLASCR
;
A
#
# COMPACT_ATOMS: atom_id res chain seq x y z
N MET A 1 -26.31 15.00 3.55
CA MET A 1 -27.09 14.01 4.33
C MET A 1 -26.34 13.73 5.63
N PRO A 2 -27.02 13.43 6.75
CA PRO A 2 -26.34 13.09 8.00
C PRO A 2 -25.52 11.80 7.85
N HIS A 3 -24.38 11.72 8.55
CA HIS A 3 -23.52 10.54 8.58
C HIS A 3 -24.31 9.30 9.02
N GLN A 4 -24.15 8.19 8.29
CA GLN A 4 -24.79 6.93 8.63
C GLN A 4 -23.80 6.00 9.33
N ALA A 5 -23.78 6.07 10.66
CA ALA A 5 -22.94 5.21 11.49
C ALA A 5 -23.21 3.71 11.26
N SER A 6 -22.13 2.94 11.18
CA SER A 6 -22.16 1.47 11.18
C SER A 6 -22.57 0.91 12.55
N VAL A 7 -22.90 -0.39 12.59
CA VAL A 7 -23.19 -1.08 13.86
C VAL A 7 -22.02 -1.02 14.85
N TYR A 8 -20.78 -1.13 14.37
CA TYR A 8 -19.59 -1.07 15.23
C TYR A 8 -19.41 0.33 15.82
N GLU A 9 -19.58 1.38 15.01
CA GLU A 9 -19.57 2.76 15.49
C GLU A 9 -20.64 3.00 16.56
N LYS A 10 -21.88 2.55 16.32
CA LYS A 10 -22.97 2.73 17.29
C LYS A 10 -22.67 2.07 18.63
N ILE A 11 -22.23 0.81 18.61
CA ILE A 11 -21.84 0.08 19.83
C ILE A 11 -20.73 0.84 20.57
N VAL A 12 -19.69 1.28 19.86
CA VAL A 12 -18.59 2.05 20.46
C VAL A 12 -19.08 3.38 21.05
N SER A 13 -19.93 4.12 20.34
CA SER A 13 -20.50 5.37 20.84
C SER A 13 -21.35 5.16 22.09
N ASP A 14 -22.11 4.05 22.17
CA ASP A 14 -22.88 3.70 23.37
C ASP A 14 -21.98 3.37 24.56
N VAL A 15 -20.90 2.59 24.34
CA VAL A 15 -19.88 2.31 25.35
C VAL A 15 -19.23 3.60 25.86
N LEU A 16 -18.83 4.51 24.96
CA LEU A 16 -18.23 5.80 25.33
C LEU A 16 -19.21 6.70 26.12
N ALA A 17 -20.50 6.57 25.86
CA ALA A 17 -21.55 7.26 26.61
C ALA A 17 -21.90 6.60 27.95
N GLY A 18 -21.18 5.54 28.36
CA GLY A 18 -21.46 4.78 29.59
C GLY A 18 -22.72 3.91 29.52
N ARG A 19 -23.27 3.70 28.32
CA ARG A 19 -24.43 2.81 28.12
C ARG A 19 -23.94 1.39 27.84
N ALA A 20 -24.50 0.42 28.55
CA ALA A 20 -24.23 -1.00 28.29
C ALA A 20 -24.89 -1.41 26.96
N PRO A 21 -24.13 -1.84 25.93
CA PRO A 21 -24.71 -2.24 24.65
C PRO A 21 -25.57 -3.49 24.81
N VAL A 22 -26.82 -3.46 24.32
CA VAL A 22 -27.74 -4.61 24.37
C VAL A 22 -27.93 -5.19 22.97
N TYR A 23 -27.65 -6.49 22.80
CA TYR A 23 -27.67 -7.16 21.49
C TYR A 23 -28.93 -6.87 20.64
N LYS A 24 -30.10 -6.84 21.27
CA LYS A 24 -31.39 -6.63 20.59
C LYS A 24 -31.42 -5.34 19.75
N ASP A 25 -30.70 -4.31 20.18
CA ASP A 25 -30.70 -2.98 19.55
C ASP A 25 -29.84 -2.96 18.27
N TYR A 26 -28.94 -3.95 18.11
CA TYR A 26 -27.98 -4.06 17.00
C TYR A 26 -28.17 -5.33 16.17
N ALA A 27 -28.97 -6.29 16.63
CA ALA A 27 -29.07 -7.66 16.13
C ALA A 27 -29.36 -7.75 14.62
N ALA A 28 -30.12 -6.81 14.06
CA ALA A 28 -30.44 -6.78 12.64
C ALA A 28 -29.20 -6.50 11.78
N GLU A 29 -28.44 -5.44 12.07
CA GLU A 29 -27.24 -5.11 11.29
C GLU A 29 -26.08 -6.07 11.61
N TRP A 30 -25.93 -6.48 12.88
CA TRP A 30 -24.91 -7.44 13.32
C TRP A 30 -24.99 -8.75 12.55
N ARG A 31 -26.19 -9.37 12.49
CA ARG A 31 -26.43 -10.60 11.72
C ARG A 31 -26.29 -10.38 10.22
N ARG A 32 -26.75 -9.25 9.69
CA ARG A 32 -26.62 -8.92 8.26
C ARG A 32 -25.15 -8.84 7.81
N ARG A 33 -24.23 -8.47 8.71
CA ARG A 33 -22.79 -8.48 8.44
C ARG A 33 -22.17 -9.88 8.52
N GLY A 34 -22.90 -10.87 9.02
CA GLY A 34 -22.46 -12.26 9.12
C GLY A 34 -22.03 -12.70 10.52
N HIS A 35 -22.24 -11.87 11.55
CA HIS A 35 -21.85 -12.23 12.91
C HIS A 35 -22.88 -13.07 13.65
N HIS A 36 -22.37 -13.94 14.51
CA HIS A 36 -23.11 -14.70 15.49
C HIS A 36 -23.42 -13.85 16.74
N ARG A 37 -24.38 -14.29 17.55
CA ARG A 37 -24.82 -13.54 18.74
C ARG A 37 -23.73 -13.51 19.81
N GLU A 38 -22.98 -14.59 19.94
CA GLU A 38 -21.95 -14.80 20.95
C GLU A 38 -20.79 -13.80 20.76
N GLU A 39 -20.49 -13.46 19.50
CA GLU A 39 -19.47 -12.47 19.14
C GLU A 39 -19.82 -11.06 19.64
N PHE A 40 -21.10 -10.73 19.82
CA PHE A 40 -21.51 -9.40 20.25
C PHE A 40 -20.97 -9.03 21.63
N ALA A 41 -21.06 -9.97 22.59
CA ALA A 41 -20.58 -9.74 23.95
C ALA A 41 -19.07 -9.56 23.97
N VAL A 42 -18.34 -10.37 23.20
CA VAL A 42 -16.89 -10.27 23.04
C VAL A 42 -16.52 -8.91 22.44
N PHE A 43 -17.18 -8.49 21.36
CA PHE A 43 -16.93 -7.18 20.76
C PHE A 43 -17.16 -6.03 21.75
N ALA A 44 -18.25 -6.07 22.53
CA ALA A 44 -18.53 -5.05 23.54
C ALA A 44 -17.46 -5.00 24.65
N GLU A 45 -16.90 -6.15 25.05
CA GLU A 45 -15.79 -6.24 26.01
C GLU A 45 -14.53 -5.55 25.48
N TYR A 46 -14.13 -5.86 24.24
CA TYR A 46 -13.01 -5.21 23.57
C TYR A 46 -13.24 -3.70 23.40
N ALA A 47 -14.45 -3.29 23.00
CA ALA A 47 -14.82 -1.89 22.87
C ALA A 47 -14.74 -1.16 24.23
N GLY A 48 -15.18 -1.80 25.31
CA GLY A 48 -15.05 -1.28 26.68
C GLY A 48 -13.60 -1.08 27.10
N TYR A 49 -12.72 -2.03 26.82
CA TYR A 49 -11.29 -1.90 27.09
C TYR A 49 -10.67 -0.74 26.29
N ALA A 50 -10.92 -0.69 24.97
CA ALA A 50 -10.39 0.36 24.12
C ALA A 50 -10.94 1.75 24.52
N ALA A 51 -12.21 1.85 24.91
CA ALA A 51 -12.79 3.09 25.43
C ALA A 51 -12.12 3.57 26.73
N LYS A 52 -11.75 2.66 27.64
CA LYS A 52 -10.99 3.01 28.85
C LYS A 52 -9.64 3.63 28.51
N LEU A 53 -8.92 3.08 27.51
CA LEU A 53 -7.65 3.66 27.04
C LEU A 53 -7.86 5.06 26.45
N VAL A 54 -8.89 5.25 25.62
CA VAL A 54 -9.18 6.54 24.97
C VAL A 54 -9.62 7.61 25.97
N CYS A 55 -10.27 7.21 27.08
CA CYS A 55 -10.71 8.11 28.13
C CYS A 55 -9.66 8.37 29.22
N ALA A 56 -8.46 7.79 29.10
CA ALA A 56 -7.38 8.04 30.05
C ALA A 56 -6.90 9.51 29.96
N PRO A 57 -6.54 10.17 31.08
CA PRO A 57 -6.08 11.55 31.09
C PRO A 57 -4.83 11.83 30.23
N ASP A 58 -3.97 10.82 30.08
CA ASP A 58 -2.70 10.84 29.34
C ASP A 58 -2.80 10.13 27.98
N PHE A 59 -4.01 10.04 27.43
CA PHE A 59 -4.26 9.30 26.19
C PHE A 59 -3.36 9.76 25.02
N GLU A 60 -2.55 8.83 24.54
CA GLU A 60 -1.78 8.91 23.30
C GLU A 60 -2.10 7.69 22.44
N ILE A 61 -2.56 7.91 21.21
CA ILE A 61 -3.10 6.85 20.36
C ILE A 61 -2.08 5.74 20.06
N GLY A 62 -0.82 6.09 19.82
CA GLY A 62 0.26 5.14 19.55
C GLY A 62 0.55 4.24 20.75
N ALA A 63 0.65 4.81 21.95
CA ALA A 63 0.83 4.09 23.20
C ALA A 63 -0.36 3.17 23.48
N ALA A 64 -1.59 3.66 23.30
CA ALA A 64 -2.80 2.88 23.47
C ALA A 64 -2.86 1.70 22.48
N VAL A 65 -2.51 1.91 21.21
CA VAL A 65 -2.42 0.85 20.19
C VAL A 65 -1.38 -0.21 20.58
N ARG A 66 -0.18 0.21 21.01
CA ARG A 66 0.87 -0.72 21.45
C ARG A 66 0.43 -1.55 22.66
N ALA A 67 -0.17 -0.91 23.67
CA ALA A 67 -0.69 -1.60 24.84
C ALA A 67 -1.82 -2.58 24.50
N ALA A 68 -2.75 -2.18 23.63
CA ALA A 68 -3.87 -3.02 23.26
C ALA A 68 -3.47 -4.27 22.47
N ARG A 69 -2.42 -4.20 21.64
CA ARG A 69 -1.92 -5.34 20.85
C ARG A 69 -1.37 -6.49 21.70
N THR A 70 -0.95 -6.22 22.94
CA THR A 70 -0.37 -7.22 23.86
C THR A 70 -1.30 -7.58 25.00
N ALA A 71 -2.42 -6.87 25.16
CA ALA A 71 -3.36 -7.10 26.25
C ALA A 71 -4.18 -8.38 26.04
N GLN A 72 -4.25 -9.22 27.08
CA GLN A 72 -5.23 -10.28 27.15
C GLN A 72 -6.56 -9.72 27.67
N ILE A 73 -7.44 -9.34 26.74
CA ILE A 73 -8.69 -8.64 27.07
C ILE A 73 -9.82 -9.62 27.34
N SER A 74 -9.98 -10.62 26.46
CA SER A 74 -11.02 -11.65 26.55
C SER A 74 -10.42 -13.04 26.43
N ARG A 75 -11.19 -14.06 26.82
CA ARG A 75 -10.88 -15.47 26.53
C ARG A 75 -11.13 -15.84 25.07
N HIS A 76 -11.92 -15.03 24.36
CA HIS A 76 -12.24 -15.20 22.95
C HIS A 76 -11.51 -14.16 22.10
N LEU A 77 -11.28 -14.48 20.83
CA LEU A 77 -10.69 -13.54 19.88
C LEU A 77 -11.67 -12.40 19.60
N ILE A 78 -11.16 -11.18 19.41
CA ILE A 78 -11.95 -10.04 18.94
C ILE A 78 -12.62 -10.40 17.60
N PRO A 79 -13.94 -10.24 17.42
CA PRO A 79 -14.60 -10.49 16.13
C PRO A 79 -14.07 -9.56 15.04
N GLU A 80 -13.97 -10.03 13.79
CA GLU A 80 -13.55 -9.22 12.63
C GLU A 80 -14.53 -8.08 12.32
N PHE A 81 -14.05 -7.01 11.67
CA PHE A 81 -14.97 -6.08 11.01
C PHE A 81 -15.32 -6.65 9.65
N LEU A 82 -16.58 -7.03 9.50
CA LEU A 82 -17.10 -7.60 8.28
C LEU A 82 -17.79 -6.53 7.46
N PHE A 83 -17.27 -6.30 6.26
CA PHE A 83 -17.94 -5.47 5.27
C PHE A 83 -19.03 -6.27 4.56
N THR A 84 -20.19 -5.65 4.39
CA THR A 84 -21.28 -6.21 3.60
C THR A 84 -20.88 -6.31 2.12
N PRO A 85 -21.53 -7.18 1.31
CA PRO A 85 -21.23 -7.28 -0.12
C PRO A 85 -21.29 -5.93 -0.87
N ALA A 86 -22.21 -5.04 -0.47
CA ALA A 86 -22.32 -3.69 -1.04
C ALA A 86 -21.14 -2.77 -0.66
N GLU A 87 -20.66 -2.85 0.58
CA GLU A 87 -19.48 -2.11 1.04
C GLU A 87 -18.21 -2.64 0.36
N LYS A 88 -18.05 -3.96 0.22
CA LYS A 88 -16.94 -4.57 -0.52
C LYS A 88 -16.90 -4.12 -1.99
N LYS A 89 -18.06 -4.09 -2.65
CA LYS A 89 -18.18 -3.54 -4.02
C LYS A 89 -17.78 -2.06 -4.08
N THR A 90 -18.08 -1.28 -3.04
CA THR A 90 -17.65 0.12 -2.93
C THR A 90 -16.14 0.23 -2.75
N ILE A 91 -15.52 -0.60 -1.91
CA ILE A 91 -14.06 -0.65 -1.72
C ILE A 91 -13.36 -0.97 -3.05
N LEU A 92 -13.81 -2.00 -3.78
CA LEU A 92 -13.24 -2.38 -5.08
C LEU A 92 -13.40 -1.27 -6.15
N ARG A 93 -14.54 -0.57 -6.16
CA ARG A 93 -14.72 0.61 -7.02
C ARG A 93 -13.78 1.75 -6.67
N ALA A 94 -13.51 1.94 -5.37
CA ALA A 94 -12.56 2.94 -4.89
C ALA A 94 -11.11 2.57 -5.29
N GLU A 95 -10.76 1.29 -5.25
CA GLU A 95 -9.48 0.78 -5.77
C GLU A 95 -9.29 1.14 -7.24
N GLU A 96 -10.31 0.87 -8.08
CA GLU A 96 -10.28 1.22 -9.50
C GLU A 96 -10.19 2.75 -9.72
N LYS A 97 -10.78 3.55 -8.83
CA LYS A 97 -10.72 5.02 -8.89
C LYS A 97 -9.33 5.57 -8.56
N GLY A 98 -8.60 4.93 -7.64
CA GLY A 98 -7.25 5.37 -7.24
C GLY A 98 -6.16 5.02 -8.26
N ARG A 99 -6.48 4.18 -9.24
CA ARG A 99 -5.55 3.72 -10.27
C ARG A 99 -5.40 4.70 -11.43
N ILE A 100 -4.22 4.64 -12.06
CA ILE A 100 -3.92 5.39 -13.28
C ILE A 100 -4.00 4.43 -14.47
N LYS A 101 -4.75 4.83 -15.49
CA LYS A 101 -5.03 4.00 -16.66
C LYS A 101 -4.04 4.27 -17.79
N ALA A 102 -3.75 3.26 -18.61
CA ALA A 102 -2.94 3.45 -19.80
C ALA A 102 -3.56 4.52 -20.72
N GLY A 103 -2.73 5.43 -21.23
CA GLY A 103 -3.15 6.56 -22.06
C GLY A 103 -3.69 7.76 -21.28
N GLN A 104 -3.85 7.66 -19.96
CA GLN A 104 -4.29 8.78 -19.13
C GLN A 104 -3.15 9.78 -18.93
N VAL A 105 -3.44 11.07 -19.07
CA VAL A 105 -2.52 12.15 -18.67
C VAL A 105 -3.11 12.83 -17.45
N ILE A 106 -2.34 12.89 -16.37
CA ILE A 106 -2.72 13.57 -15.13
C ILE A 106 -2.02 14.92 -15.10
N ALA A 107 -2.83 15.97 -15.05
CA ALA A 107 -2.40 17.34 -14.88
C ALA A 107 -3.05 17.89 -13.61
N PHE A 108 -2.34 18.81 -12.96
CA PHE A 108 -2.71 19.36 -11.66
C PHE A 108 -2.81 20.88 -11.78
N SER A 109 -3.84 21.49 -11.19
CA SER A 109 -3.92 22.95 -11.14
C SER A 109 -2.70 23.51 -10.40
N GLY A 110 -1.98 24.46 -10.97
CA GLY A 110 -0.77 25.04 -10.36
C GLY A 110 0.51 24.20 -10.43
N CYS A 111 0.48 23.00 -11.03
CA CYS A 111 1.67 22.21 -11.27
C CYS A 111 1.86 21.92 -12.78
N ARG A 112 3.00 22.37 -13.29
CA ARG A 112 3.46 22.26 -14.68
C ARG A 112 3.83 20.82 -15.05
N ARG A 113 4.20 20.00 -14.06
CA ARG A 113 4.58 18.60 -14.28
C ARG A 113 3.35 17.74 -14.51
N LYS A 114 3.33 17.05 -15.66
CA LYS A 114 2.31 16.04 -15.99
C LYS A 114 2.81 14.65 -15.67
N VAL A 115 1.89 13.76 -15.30
CA VAL A 115 2.17 12.33 -15.07
C VAL A 115 1.42 11.50 -16.10
N PHE A 116 2.10 10.53 -16.69
CA PHE A 116 1.57 9.74 -17.80
C PHE A 116 1.27 8.31 -17.36
N GLY A 117 0.07 7.83 -17.66
CA GLY A 117 -0.30 6.43 -17.52
C GLY A 117 0.09 5.63 -18.75
N CYS A 118 0.82 4.52 -18.56
CA CYS A 118 1.23 3.62 -19.64
C CYS A 118 0.90 2.18 -19.29
N ASP A 119 0.56 1.33 -20.26
CA ASP A 119 0.45 -0.11 -19.98
C ASP A 119 1.80 -0.65 -19.51
N TYR A 120 1.81 -1.43 -18.43
CA TYR A 120 3.06 -1.91 -17.83
C TYR A 120 3.86 -2.84 -18.76
N SER A 121 3.22 -3.46 -19.76
CA SER A 121 3.91 -4.24 -20.80
C SER A 121 4.45 -3.38 -21.95
N GLY A 122 3.91 -2.18 -22.15
CA GLY A 122 4.23 -1.27 -23.26
C GLY A 122 4.90 0.03 -22.84
N LEU A 123 5.85 -0.02 -21.90
CA LEU A 123 6.53 1.18 -21.38
C LEU A 123 7.43 1.86 -22.43
N PRO A 124 7.65 3.18 -22.37
CA PRO A 124 8.48 3.90 -23.35
C PRO A 124 9.92 3.39 -23.45
N ASP A 125 10.48 3.40 -24.66
CA ASP A 125 11.82 2.86 -24.95
C ASP A 125 12.93 3.67 -24.30
N ASP A 126 12.68 4.95 -24.04
CA ASP A 126 13.58 5.88 -23.39
C ASP A 126 13.41 5.95 -21.86
N THR A 127 12.77 4.96 -21.24
CA THR A 127 12.62 4.88 -19.78
C THR A 127 13.95 4.74 -19.04
N ASP A 128 14.33 5.64 -18.15
CA ASP A 128 15.66 5.58 -17.51
C ASP A 128 15.74 4.61 -16.34
N ALA A 129 14.72 4.61 -15.49
CA ALA A 129 14.69 3.75 -14.31
C ALA A 129 13.28 3.30 -13.97
N PHE A 130 13.21 2.11 -13.36
CA PHE A 130 12.02 1.63 -12.66
C PHE A 130 12.22 1.86 -11.17
N VAL A 131 11.27 2.55 -10.54
CA VAL A 131 11.23 2.79 -9.11
C VAL A 131 10.17 1.88 -8.51
N VAL A 132 10.55 0.99 -7.60
CA VAL A 132 9.64 0.02 -6.95
C VAL A 132 9.59 0.31 -5.46
N PHE A 133 8.38 0.55 -4.93
CA PHE A 133 8.16 1.00 -3.55
C PHE A 133 6.70 0.73 -3.12
N SER A 134 6.26 1.28 -1.98
CA SER A 134 4.89 1.27 -1.38
C SER A 134 4.59 0.20 -0.32
N GLY A 135 5.59 -0.57 0.14
CA GLY A 135 5.40 -1.65 1.11
C GLY A 135 4.59 -2.86 0.64
N HIS A 136 3.79 -2.73 -0.42
CA HIS A 136 2.97 -3.84 -0.92
C HIS A 136 3.80 -4.83 -1.76
N PRO A 137 3.99 -6.09 -1.32
CA PRO A 137 4.89 -7.02 -2.01
C PRO A 137 4.46 -7.33 -3.46
N GLY A 138 3.16 -7.24 -3.74
CA GLY A 138 2.59 -7.38 -5.09
C GLY A 138 3.06 -6.35 -6.13
N ALA A 139 3.78 -5.27 -5.75
CA ALA A 139 4.37 -4.34 -6.70
C ALA A 139 5.55 -4.95 -7.50
N ALA A 140 6.24 -5.94 -6.92
CA ALA A 140 7.45 -6.52 -7.50
C ALA A 140 7.19 -7.30 -8.79
N GLY A 141 6.12 -8.09 -8.84
CA GLY A 141 5.77 -8.97 -9.96
C GLY A 141 5.57 -8.21 -11.28
N PRO A 142 4.69 -7.18 -11.32
CA PRO A 142 4.53 -6.33 -12.50
C PRO A 142 5.82 -5.59 -12.89
N ALA A 143 6.60 -5.11 -11.92
CA ALA A 143 7.86 -4.39 -12.18
C ALA A 143 8.90 -5.27 -12.87
N VAL A 144 9.14 -6.49 -12.37
CA VAL A 144 10.13 -7.38 -12.95
C VAL A 144 9.68 -7.95 -14.29
N PHE A 145 8.37 -8.23 -14.45
CA PHE A 145 7.81 -8.59 -15.75
C PHE A 145 8.04 -7.50 -16.80
N ALA A 146 7.73 -6.25 -16.44
CA ALA A 146 7.96 -5.10 -17.31
C ALA A 146 9.43 -4.92 -17.63
N TRP A 147 10.34 -5.24 -16.70
CA TRP A 147 11.78 -5.05 -16.88
C TRP A 147 12.32 -5.99 -17.95
N PHE A 148 11.96 -7.27 -17.86
CA PHE A 148 12.31 -8.25 -18.89
C PHE A 148 11.67 -7.92 -20.25
N ASN A 149 10.39 -7.51 -20.26
CA ASN A 149 9.73 -7.18 -21.52
C ASN A 149 10.32 -5.91 -22.18
N HIS A 150 10.71 -4.92 -21.38
CA HIS A 150 11.40 -3.71 -21.86
C HIS A 150 12.78 -4.06 -22.43
N PHE A 151 13.56 -4.87 -21.71
CA PHE A 151 14.87 -5.34 -22.21
C PHE A 151 14.73 -6.11 -23.52
N ARG A 152 13.76 -7.04 -23.62
CA ARG A 152 13.54 -7.80 -24.87
C ARG A 152 13.25 -6.89 -26.06
N ARG A 153 12.55 -5.79 -25.83
CA ARG A 153 12.11 -4.89 -26.90
C ARG A 153 13.17 -3.85 -27.28
N THR A 154 14.00 -3.42 -26.33
CA THR A 154 14.94 -2.30 -26.51
C THR A 154 16.42 -2.71 -26.47
N GLY A 155 16.73 -3.90 -25.96
CA GLY A 155 18.09 -4.32 -25.63
C GLY A 155 18.72 -3.58 -24.45
N ARG A 156 17.99 -2.67 -23.78
CA ARG A 156 18.53 -1.83 -22.72
C ARG A 156 18.08 -2.29 -21.35
N ALA A 157 19.05 -2.51 -20.47
CA ALA A 157 18.80 -2.76 -19.05
C ALA A 157 18.51 -1.43 -18.34
N VAL A 158 17.24 -1.15 -18.09
CA VAL A 158 16.83 0.03 -17.30
C VAL A 158 17.33 -0.10 -15.87
N LYS A 159 17.66 1.04 -15.25
CA LYS A 159 18.12 1.09 -13.86
C LYS A 159 16.99 0.65 -12.92
N LEU A 160 17.33 -0.03 -11.83
CA LEU A 160 16.40 -0.49 -10.81
C LEU A 160 16.61 0.31 -9.54
N ILE A 161 15.58 1.01 -9.09
CA ILE A 161 15.58 1.78 -7.85
C ILE A 161 14.54 1.15 -6.92
N PHE A 162 15.01 0.68 -5.77
CA PHE A 162 14.16 0.13 -4.72
C PHE A 162 14.14 1.11 -3.55
N LEU A 163 12.95 1.45 -3.07
CA LEU A 163 12.74 2.35 -1.94
C LEU A 163 11.94 1.64 -0.84
N GLY A 164 12.06 2.16 0.38
CA GLY A 164 11.33 1.75 1.57
C GLY A 164 12.20 1.05 2.60
N LEU A 165 12.20 1.57 3.84
CA LEU A 165 12.73 0.88 5.02
C LEU A 165 11.65 -0.01 5.64
N THR A 166 10.61 0.61 6.19
CA THR A 166 9.45 -0.02 6.83
C THR A 166 8.29 0.97 6.87
N ASP A 167 7.07 0.53 7.19
CA ASP A 167 5.95 1.45 7.31
C ASP A 167 6.01 2.26 8.62
N ASN A 168 5.59 3.51 8.55
CA ASN A 168 5.56 4.42 9.69
C ASN A 168 4.49 4.10 10.76
N GLN A 169 3.60 3.12 10.53
CA GLN A 169 2.61 2.66 11.50
C GLN A 169 3.10 1.43 12.30
N GLY A 170 4.28 0.88 11.95
CA GLY A 170 4.86 -0.30 12.58
C GLY A 170 3.97 -1.54 12.44
N ASN A 171 3.37 -1.73 11.25
CA ASN A 171 2.54 -2.90 10.93
C ASN A 171 3.36 -4.02 10.28
N SER A 172 4.41 -3.65 9.55
CA SER A 172 5.38 -4.51 8.87
C SER A 172 6.54 -4.80 9.80
N ASP A 173 6.96 -6.06 9.82
CA ASP A 173 8.11 -6.51 10.60
C ASP A 173 9.07 -7.28 9.69
N PHE A 174 10.28 -6.73 9.56
CA PHE A 174 11.37 -7.24 8.72
C PHE A 174 12.55 -7.76 9.57
N THR A 175 12.36 -7.93 10.88
CA THR A 175 13.46 -8.22 11.82
C THR A 175 13.90 -9.68 11.80
N ASP A 176 13.04 -10.60 11.36
CA ASP A 176 13.36 -12.03 11.27
C ASP A 176 14.31 -12.33 10.09
N SER A 177 15.60 -12.47 10.41
CA SER A 177 16.65 -12.74 9.43
C SER A 177 16.60 -14.15 8.81
N SER A 178 15.78 -15.05 9.35
CA SER A 178 15.61 -16.40 8.81
C SER A 178 14.69 -16.47 7.58
N LEU A 179 13.94 -15.40 7.32
CA LEU A 179 12.99 -15.31 6.21
C LEU A 179 13.69 -15.11 4.85
N ILE A 180 13.02 -15.54 3.78
CA ILE A 180 13.60 -15.52 2.44
C ILE A 180 13.51 -14.12 1.82
N TYR A 181 12.34 -13.50 1.89
CA TYR A 181 12.01 -12.23 1.24
C TYR A 181 11.64 -11.13 2.23
N ASN A 182 10.82 -11.43 3.23
CA ASN A 182 10.33 -10.43 4.19
C ASN A 182 11.38 -10.16 5.29
N VAL A 183 12.53 -9.58 4.91
CA VAL A 183 13.69 -9.38 5.78
C VAL A 183 14.42 -8.08 5.50
N GLY A 184 14.95 -7.45 6.56
CA GLY A 184 15.79 -6.26 6.50
C GLY A 184 15.04 -4.95 6.23
N SER A 185 14.31 -4.88 5.11
CA SER A 185 13.53 -3.70 4.69
C SER A 185 12.60 -4.02 3.52
N GLU A 186 11.67 -3.10 3.20
CA GLU A 186 10.91 -3.17 1.95
C GLU A 186 11.84 -3.20 0.72
N GLN A 187 12.89 -2.38 0.73
CA GLN A 187 13.91 -2.33 -0.32
C GLN A 187 14.56 -3.71 -0.53
N GLU A 188 14.97 -4.36 0.57
CA GLU A 188 15.61 -5.67 0.51
C GLU A 188 14.64 -6.75 0.02
N MET A 189 13.37 -6.70 0.43
CA MET A 189 12.33 -7.58 -0.11
C MET A 189 12.27 -7.50 -1.64
N TYR A 190 12.25 -6.30 -2.22
CA TYR A 190 12.23 -6.12 -3.68
C TYR A 190 13.52 -6.61 -4.35
N ARG A 191 14.69 -6.31 -3.75
CA ARG A 191 15.99 -6.82 -4.26
C ARG A 191 16.00 -8.34 -4.34
N ARG A 192 15.56 -9.01 -3.27
CA ARG A 192 15.48 -10.47 -3.20
C ARG A 192 14.47 -11.04 -4.19
N TYR A 193 13.36 -10.34 -4.41
CA TYR A 193 12.39 -10.70 -5.44
C TYR A 193 13.03 -10.69 -6.83
N PHE A 194 13.73 -9.60 -7.21
CA PHE A 194 14.39 -9.49 -8.51
C PHE A 194 15.52 -10.52 -8.67
N LYS A 195 16.29 -10.77 -7.60
CA LYS A 195 17.29 -11.85 -7.55
C LYS A 195 16.66 -13.21 -7.81
N ALA A 196 15.50 -13.48 -7.22
CA ALA A 196 14.75 -14.71 -7.44
C ALA A 196 14.17 -14.83 -8.85
N MET A 197 14.09 -13.74 -9.62
CA MET A 197 13.80 -13.78 -11.07
C MET A 197 15.07 -13.91 -11.92
N GLY A 198 16.23 -14.15 -11.31
CA GLY A 198 17.49 -14.38 -12.03
C GLY A 198 18.20 -13.10 -12.49
N VAL A 199 17.74 -11.91 -12.10
CA VAL A 199 18.41 -10.64 -12.46
C VAL A 199 19.78 -10.57 -11.77
N SER A 200 20.83 -10.20 -12.53
CA SER A 200 22.21 -10.04 -12.03
C SER A 200 22.28 -9.12 -10.81
N HIS A 201 23.06 -9.50 -9.80
CA HIS A 201 23.29 -8.65 -8.62
C HIS A 201 23.94 -7.31 -8.99
N GLU A 202 24.82 -7.27 -10.01
CA GLU A 202 25.41 -6.00 -10.47
C GLU A 202 24.33 -5.03 -10.95
N ILE A 203 23.26 -5.52 -11.59
CA ILE A 203 22.12 -4.69 -12.04
C ILE A 203 21.22 -4.29 -10.87
N ILE A 204 20.95 -5.22 -9.95
CA ILE A 204 20.12 -4.95 -8.76
C ILE A 204 20.80 -3.91 -7.87
N ASP A 205 22.13 -3.95 -7.76
CA ASP A 205 22.90 -3.17 -6.79
C ASP A 205 23.37 -1.81 -7.32
N GLU A 206 23.17 -1.53 -8.61
CA GLU A 206 23.56 -0.30 -9.30
C GLU A 206 23.04 1.00 -8.67
N CYS A 207 21.85 0.94 -8.06
CA CYS A 207 21.24 2.11 -7.38
C CYS A 207 20.95 1.82 -5.90
N VAL A 208 21.60 0.80 -5.32
CA VAL A 208 21.42 0.47 -3.91
C VAL A 208 21.95 1.58 -3.03
N SER A 209 21.23 1.82 -1.95
CA SER A 209 21.44 2.92 -1.03
C SER A 209 20.87 2.50 0.32
N VAL A 210 21.46 2.95 1.44
CA VAL A 210 20.98 2.60 2.80
C VAL A 210 19.56 3.13 3.01
N PRO A 211 18.56 2.28 3.28
CA PRO A 211 17.18 2.74 3.42
C PRO A 211 17.00 3.48 4.75
N TYR A 212 16.35 4.65 4.71
CA TYR A 212 15.90 5.40 5.88
C TYR A 212 14.44 5.84 5.76
N ASP A 213 13.84 5.59 4.60
CA ASP A 213 12.58 6.15 4.19
C ASP A 213 11.40 5.33 4.69
N ILE A 214 10.62 5.93 5.59
CA ILE A 214 9.45 5.30 6.23
C ILE A 214 8.13 5.96 5.79
N SER A 215 8.23 7.04 5.02
CA SER A 215 7.09 7.84 4.56
C SER A 215 7.22 8.21 3.08
N THR A 216 6.14 8.67 2.46
CA THR A 216 6.18 9.16 1.07
C THR A 216 7.10 10.36 0.90
N GLU A 217 7.23 11.20 1.93
CA GLU A 217 8.15 12.35 1.93
C GLU A 217 9.61 11.88 1.89
N ASP A 218 9.98 10.90 2.71
CA ASP A 218 11.33 10.34 2.70
C ASP A 218 11.63 9.63 1.38
N ASN A 219 10.65 8.91 0.82
CA ASN A 219 10.78 8.27 -0.51
C ASN A 219 11.09 9.30 -1.61
N ILE A 220 10.45 10.47 -1.55
CA ILE A 220 10.68 11.58 -2.49
C ILE A 220 12.09 12.14 -2.33
N ALA A 221 12.51 12.44 -1.10
CA ALA A 221 13.85 12.93 -0.81
C ALA A 221 14.92 11.94 -1.30
N ARG A 222 14.71 10.65 -0.99
CA ARG A 222 15.63 9.59 -1.41
C ARG A 222 15.70 9.44 -2.93
N LEU A 223 14.57 9.52 -3.62
CA LEU A 223 14.57 9.46 -5.09
C LEU A 223 15.30 10.67 -5.70
N ALA A 224 15.18 11.86 -5.11
CA ALA A 224 15.90 13.05 -5.57
C ALA A 224 17.42 12.93 -5.38
N GLU A 225 17.87 12.38 -4.23
CA GLU A 225 19.28 12.07 -3.99
C GLU A 225 19.82 11.08 -5.02
N ILE A 226 19.11 9.98 -5.27
CA ILE A 226 19.49 8.97 -6.26
C ILE A 226 19.52 9.60 -7.66
N LYS A 227 18.52 10.42 -7.99
CA LYS A 227 18.48 11.16 -9.25
C LYS A 227 19.76 11.97 -9.44
N ASN A 228 20.08 12.85 -8.50
CA ASN A 228 21.23 13.74 -8.60
C ASN A 228 22.56 12.97 -8.62
N LYS A 229 22.69 11.92 -7.80
CA LYS A 229 23.91 11.11 -7.72
C LYS A 229 24.17 10.29 -8.98
N ILE A 230 23.15 9.64 -9.53
CA ILE A 230 23.30 8.65 -10.62
C ILE A 230 23.11 9.29 -12.00
N PHE A 231 22.22 10.26 -12.12
CA PHE A 231 21.83 10.84 -13.40
C PHE A 231 22.24 12.31 -13.57
N GLY A 232 22.65 12.99 -12.49
CA GLY A 232 23.12 14.37 -12.54
C GLY A 232 22.04 15.34 -13.03
N ALA A 233 22.44 16.28 -13.89
CA ALA A 233 21.54 17.28 -14.47
C ALA A 233 20.69 16.77 -15.65
N ARG A 234 20.89 15.52 -16.09
CA ARG A 234 20.17 14.93 -17.22
C ARG A 234 18.68 14.82 -16.92
N GLU A 235 17.84 15.03 -17.94
CA GLU A 235 16.43 14.67 -17.86
C GLU A 235 16.26 13.16 -17.76
N VAL A 236 15.35 12.71 -16.88
CA VAL A 236 15.09 11.31 -16.60
C VAL A 236 13.61 10.98 -16.62
N LYS A 237 13.29 9.77 -17.08
CA LYS A 237 11.96 9.16 -17.02
C LYS A 237 11.94 8.03 -16.00
N PHE A 238 11.21 8.22 -14.91
CA PHE A 238 10.99 7.22 -13.87
C PHE A 238 9.63 6.56 -14.04
N VAL A 239 9.62 5.23 -14.18
CA VAL A 239 8.39 4.42 -14.10
C VAL A 239 8.18 3.97 -12.66
N MET A 240 7.05 4.35 -12.07
CA MET A 240 6.78 4.24 -10.64
C MET A 240 5.88 3.03 -10.34
N PHE A 241 6.47 1.90 -9.94
CA PHE A 241 5.74 0.69 -9.52
C PHE A 241 5.43 0.74 -8.01
N GLY A 242 4.15 0.61 -7.67
CA GLY A 242 3.65 0.54 -6.29
C GLY A 242 2.21 0.02 -6.26
N TYR A 243 1.59 -0.14 -5.10
CA TYR A 243 0.23 -0.68 -5.02
C TYR A 243 -0.74 0.13 -5.92
N PRO A 244 -1.54 -0.49 -6.83
CA PRO A 244 -2.26 0.25 -7.87
C PRO A 244 -3.18 1.37 -7.40
N VAL A 245 -3.90 1.20 -6.28
CA VAL A 245 -4.75 2.27 -5.72
C VAL A 245 -3.95 3.48 -5.21
N TYR A 246 -2.66 3.29 -4.93
CA TYR A 246 -1.77 4.34 -4.45
C TYR A 246 -1.30 5.28 -5.56
N GLN A 247 -1.46 4.86 -6.83
CA GLN A 247 -0.89 5.55 -7.99
C GLN A 247 -1.35 7.00 -8.12
N THR A 248 -2.64 7.30 -7.92
CA THR A 248 -3.13 8.69 -7.99
C THR A 248 -2.51 9.57 -6.90
N ARG A 249 -2.41 9.05 -5.67
CA ARG A 249 -1.81 9.77 -4.55
C ARG A 249 -0.33 10.05 -4.85
N ILE A 250 0.42 9.02 -5.23
CA ILE A 250 1.86 9.13 -5.53
C ILE A 250 2.11 10.06 -6.72
N ALA A 251 1.35 9.93 -7.81
CA ALA A 251 1.50 10.76 -8.99
C ALA A 251 1.42 12.25 -8.62
N THR A 252 0.48 12.58 -7.73
CA THR A 252 0.30 13.93 -7.24
C THR A 252 1.46 14.37 -6.33
N GLU A 253 1.80 13.57 -5.32
CA GLU A 253 2.82 13.93 -4.34
C GLU A 253 4.21 14.09 -4.95
N PHE A 254 4.62 13.16 -5.81
CA PHE A 254 5.91 13.20 -6.49
C PHE A 254 5.97 14.35 -7.50
N ALA A 255 4.90 14.59 -8.27
CA ALA A 255 4.89 15.67 -9.25
C ALA A 255 5.10 17.04 -8.59
N TRP A 256 4.37 17.32 -7.52
CA TRP A 256 4.49 18.58 -6.77
C TRP A 256 5.83 18.73 -6.08
N ALA A 257 6.31 17.70 -5.39
CA ALA A 257 7.57 17.80 -4.67
C ALA A 257 8.75 18.01 -5.61
N PHE A 258 8.80 17.29 -6.74
CA PHE A 258 9.85 17.49 -7.74
C PHE A 258 9.70 18.78 -8.53
N GLN A 259 8.48 19.33 -8.69
CA GLN A 259 8.35 20.70 -9.21
C GLN A 259 8.93 21.72 -8.23
N LYS A 260 8.60 21.61 -6.94
CA LYS A 260 9.13 22.50 -5.90
C LYS A 260 10.66 22.45 -5.86
N MET A 261 11.24 21.24 -5.87
CA MET A 261 12.69 21.07 -5.91
C MET A 261 13.32 21.64 -7.19
N GLU A 262 12.61 21.60 -8.31
CA GLU A 262 13.07 22.20 -9.57
C GLU A 262 13.05 23.73 -9.49
N ASP A 263 11.97 24.32 -8.95
CA ASP A 263 11.83 25.76 -8.72
C ASP A 263 12.90 26.30 -7.76
N GLU A 264 13.29 25.51 -6.76
CA GLU A 264 14.33 25.85 -5.77
C GLU A 264 15.76 25.54 -6.24
N GLY A 265 15.92 24.92 -7.41
CA GLY A 265 17.22 24.56 -7.97
C GLY A 265 17.89 23.31 -7.37
N ASN A 266 17.13 22.49 -6.63
CA ASN A 266 17.62 21.31 -5.92
C ASN A 266 17.59 20.03 -6.77
N CYS A 267 16.65 19.89 -7.72
CA CYS A 267 16.53 18.71 -8.58
C CYS A 267 15.74 19.01 -9.88
N PHE A 268 16.36 18.83 -11.04
CA PHE A 268 15.79 19.20 -12.35
C PHE A 268 15.42 18.00 -13.23
N GLY A 269 14.46 18.17 -14.15
CA GLY A 269 14.32 17.29 -15.31
C GLY A 269 13.74 15.90 -15.02
N VAL A 270 12.84 15.75 -14.04
CA VAL A 270 12.26 14.45 -13.69
C VAL A 270 10.86 14.28 -14.29
N ASN A 271 10.65 13.23 -15.05
CA ASN A 271 9.36 12.86 -15.63
C ASN A 271 8.86 11.54 -15.05
N PHE A 272 7.59 11.49 -14.67
CA PHE A 272 6.99 10.31 -14.05
C PHE A 272 6.03 9.60 -15.00
N ILE A 273 6.16 8.27 -15.03
CA ILE A 273 5.26 7.35 -15.71
C ILE A 273 4.65 6.41 -14.67
N MET A 274 3.34 6.23 -14.74
CA MET A 274 2.58 5.35 -13.86
C MET A 274 2.17 4.11 -14.65
N PRO A 275 2.76 2.94 -14.36
CA PRO A 275 2.43 1.70 -15.05
C PRO A 275 1.03 1.23 -14.66
N SER A 276 0.18 1.01 -15.65
CA SER A 276 -1.17 0.50 -15.47
C SER A 276 -1.15 -1.02 -15.43
N TYR A 277 -1.52 -1.57 -14.28
CA TYR A 277 -1.78 -3.00 -14.07
C TYR A 277 -2.91 -3.15 -13.06
N ARG A 278 -3.61 -4.29 -13.12
CA ARG A 278 -4.86 -4.52 -12.38
C ARG A 278 -4.71 -5.68 -11.41
N PRO A 279 -4.90 -5.46 -10.09
CA PRO A 279 -5.15 -6.55 -9.15
C PRO A 279 -6.48 -7.25 -9.48
N SER A 280 -6.58 -8.55 -9.16
CA SER A 280 -7.86 -9.25 -9.33
C SER A 280 -8.94 -8.58 -8.49
N GLN A 281 -10.14 -8.48 -9.07
CA GLN A 281 -11.33 -8.01 -8.35
C GLN A 281 -12.06 -9.15 -7.64
N ASN A 282 -11.67 -10.39 -7.92
CA ASN A 282 -12.18 -11.56 -7.24
C ASN A 282 -11.39 -11.77 -5.93
N GLU A 283 -12.08 -11.80 -4.80
CA GLU A 283 -11.46 -12.00 -3.48
C GLU A 283 -10.72 -13.34 -3.38
N TYR A 284 -11.14 -14.37 -4.11
CA TYR A 284 -10.45 -15.67 -4.09
C TYR A 284 -9.06 -15.63 -4.74
N ASP A 285 -8.82 -14.69 -5.65
CA ASP A 285 -7.52 -14.53 -6.31
C ASP A 285 -6.59 -13.57 -5.53
N ARG A 286 -7.10 -12.93 -4.47
CA ARG A 286 -6.40 -11.99 -3.60
C ARG A 286 -5.70 -12.73 -2.47
N TYR A 287 -4.57 -13.34 -2.78
CA TYR A 287 -3.87 -14.22 -1.84
C TYR A 287 -2.89 -13.48 -0.90
N PHE A 288 -2.55 -12.21 -1.17
CA PHE A 288 -1.83 -11.39 -0.19
C PHE A 288 -2.80 -10.94 0.90
N SER A 289 -2.33 -10.95 2.14
CA SER A 289 -3.12 -10.46 3.26
C SER A 289 -3.42 -8.96 3.17
N TYR A 290 -2.53 -8.20 2.53
CA TYR A 290 -2.73 -6.81 2.13
C TYR A 290 -3.99 -6.61 1.26
N ASP A 291 -4.39 -7.63 0.50
CA ASP A 291 -5.54 -7.57 -0.42
C ASP A 291 -6.86 -7.99 0.25
N ASN A 292 -6.85 -8.43 1.52
CA ASN A 292 -8.07 -8.82 2.24
C ASN A 292 -8.96 -7.60 2.51
N LEU A 293 -10.17 -7.60 1.93
CA LEU A 293 -11.13 -6.50 2.04
C LEU A 293 -11.66 -6.27 3.47
N ASN A 294 -11.77 -7.30 4.30
CA ASN A 294 -12.14 -7.16 5.72
C ASN A 294 -10.94 -6.77 6.61
N GLY A 295 -9.74 -7.08 6.13
CA GLY A 295 -8.47 -6.71 6.73
C GLY A 295 -7.93 -5.41 6.13
N ILE A 296 -6.67 -5.46 5.73
CA ILE A 296 -5.86 -4.29 5.40
C ILE A 296 -6.33 -3.56 4.14
N ALA A 297 -6.91 -4.25 3.16
CA ALA A 297 -7.16 -3.64 1.86
C ALA A 297 -8.12 -2.47 1.94
N ALA A 298 -9.21 -2.58 2.71
CA ALA A 298 -10.14 -1.47 2.89
C ALA A 298 -9.45 -0.25 3.53
N ASP A 299 -8.54 -0.50 4.47
CA ASP A 299 -7.80 0.53 5.20
C ASP A 299 -6.83 1.26 4.27
N ILE A 300 -6.07 0.51 3.46
CA ILE A 300 -5.21 1.08 2.43
C ILE A 300 -6.04 1.83 1.39
N ILE A 301 -7.11 1.23 0.86
CA ILE A 301 -7.90 1.78 -0.24
C ILE A 301 -8.70 3.00 0.23
N ILE A 302 -9.62 2.83 1.19
CA ILE A 302 -10.58 3.86 1.62
C ILE A 302 -9.94 4.81 2.62
N GLY A 303 -9.27 4.24 3.63
CA GLY A 303 -8.73 4.99 4.76
C GLY A 303 -7.53 5.84 4.40
N ASN A 304 -6.66 5.34 3.52
CA ASN A 304 -5.37 5.93 3.27
C ASN A 304 -5.30 6.56 1.87
N CYS A 305 -5.30 5.73 0.82
CA CYS A 305 -5.07 6.16 -0.56
C CYS A 305 -6.17 7.07 -1.09
N MET A 306 -7.44 6.70 -0.88
CA MET A 306 -8.58 7.48 -1.36
C MET A 306 -8.99 8.59 -0.41
N ALA A 307 -8.68 8.52 0.88
CA ALA A 307 -8.97 9.62 1.80
C ALA A 307 -7.99 10.79 1.60
N HIS A 308 -6.70 10.48 1.42
CA HIS A 308 -5.63 11.48 1.42
C HIS A 308 -5.92 12.64 0.46
N PRO A 309 -6.21 12.44 -0.84
CA PRO A 309 -6.43 13.56 -1.77
C PRO A 309 -7.63 14.45 -1.43
N TYR A 310 -8.58 13.98 -0.62
CA TYR A 310 -9.76 14.76 -0.23
C TYR A 310 -9.55 15.62 1.02
N ARG A 311 -8.62 15.26 1.91
CA ARG A 311 -8.30 16.04 3.11
C ARG A 311 -7.58 17.35 2.80
N VAL A 312 -6.78 17.30 1.75
CA VAL A 312 -5.87 18.37 1.32
C VAL A 312 -6.44 19.12 0.12
N LYS A 313 -7.76 19.02 -0.13
CA LYS A 313 -8.45 19.53 -1.32
C LYS A 313 -8.32 21.06 -1.54
N ASN A 314 -7.86 21.82 -0.55
CA ASN A 314 -7.59 23.26 -0.71
C ASN A 314 -6.13 23.63 -0.35
N GLN A 315 -5.25 22.63 -0.29
CA GLN A 315 -3.80 22.86 -0.22
C GLN A 315 -3.23 22.79 -1.63
N PRO A 316 -2.22 23.62 -1.98
CA PRO A 316 -1.66 23.67 -3.33
C PRO A 316 -1.26 22.28 -3.87
N ARG A 317 -0.80 21.39 -2.99
CA ARG A 317 -0.22 20.08 -3.31
C ARG A 317 -1.21 19.04 -3.90
N PHE A 318 -2.54 19.23 -3.88
CA PHE A 318 -3.49 18.16 -4.24
C PHE A 318 -4.75 18.57 -5.02
N ASP A 319 -4.75 19.71 -5.71
CA ASP A 319 -5.93 20.11 -6.49
C ASP A 319 -6.09 19.29 -7.79
N ILE A 320 -6.73 18.12 -7.64
CA ILE A 320 -7.20 17.25 -8.73
C ILE A 320 -8.71 17.38 -8.97
N GLY A 321 -9.36 18.44 -8.46
CA GLY A 321 -10.78 18.69 -8.74
C GLY A 321 -11.74 17.57 -8.29
N LEU A 322 -11.34 16.73 -7.32
CA LEU A 322 -12.03 15.48 -6.98
C LEU A 322 -13.44 15.60 -6.35
N GLY A 323 -13.93 16.82 -6.14
CA GLY A 323 -15.21 17.04 -5.45
C GLY A 323 -15.14 16.71 -3.96
N THR A 324 -16.27 16.46 -3.31
CA THR A 324 -16.31 16.11 -1.88
C THR A 324 -16.00 14.64 -1.67
N TYR A 325 -15.55 14.26 -0.46
CA TYR A 325 -15.35 12.85 -0.13
C TYR A 325 -16.66 12.07 -0.32
N PRO A 326 -16.68 10.98 -1.13
CA PRO A 326 -17.92 10.30 -1.49
C PRO A 326 -18.69 9.74 -0.30
N GLU A 327 -20.01 9.93 -0.29
CA GLU A 327 -20.86 9.46 0.82
C GLU A 327 -20.78 7.95 1.05
N ALA A 328 -20.66 7.17 -0.02
CA ALA A 328 -20.51 5.72 0.09
C ALA A 328 -19.25 5.31 0.87
N TYR A 329 -18.23 6.16 0.94
CA TYR A 329 -16.98 5.88 1.65
C TYR A 329 -17.07 6.24 3.13
N LYS A 330 -17.91 7.22 3.50
CA LYS A 330 -17.99 7.73 4.88
C LYS A 330 -18.41 6.67 5.90
N ARG A 331 -19.26 5.71 5.50
CA ARG A 331 -19.63 4.58 6.37
C ARG A 331 -18.53 3.52 6.53
N ILE A 332 -17.61 3.45 5.57
CA ILE A 332 -16.54 2.45 5.51
C ILE A 332 -15.30 2.96 6.23
N LEU A 333 -14.98 4.25 6.06
CA LEU A 333 -13.79 4.90 6.58
C LEU A 333 -13.53 4.67 8.09
N PRO A 334 -14.51 4.75 9.00
CA PRO A 334 -14.29 4.52 10.44
C PRO A 334 -13.91 3.08 10.78
N LEU A 335 -14.29 2.13 9.93
CA LEU A 335 -13.91 0.72 10.04
C LEU A 335 -12.52 0.46 9.43
N SER A 336 -11.93 1.45 8.78
CA SER A 336 -10.76 1.33 7.92
C SER A 336 -9.56 2.13 8.45
N LEU A 337 -9.23 1.94 9.72
CA LEU A 337 -8.29 2.78 10.46
C LEU A 337 -6.94 2.10 10.82
N VAL A 338 -6.54 0.95 10.30
CA VAL A 338 -5.20 0.36 10.59
C VAL A 338 -4.06 1.27 10.13
N TYR A 339 -4.11 1.76 8.89
CA TYR A 339 -3.07 2.65 8.33
C TYR A 339 -3.41 4.14 8.40
N SER A 340 -4.63 4.46 8.84
CA SER A 340 -5.14 5.82 8.87
C SER A 340 -5.35 6.31 10.29
N TYR A 341 -5.40 7.63 10.43
CA TYR A 341 -5.52 8.27 11.73
C TYR A 341 -6.99 8.56 12.05
N PRO A 342 -7.39 8.55 13.33
CA PRO A 342 -8.77 8.85 13.74
C PRO A 342 -9.30 10.20 13.23
N ASN A 343 -8.44 11.22 13.14
CA ASN A 343 -8.83 12.53 12.62
C ASN A 343 -9.28 12.50 11.15
N VAL A 344 -8.81 11.53 10.35
CA VAL A 344 -9.26 11.34 8.97
C VAL A 344 -10.75 11.00 8.94
N ALA A 345 -11.20 10.09 9.80
CA ALA A 345 -12.61 9.71 9.89
C ALA A 345 -13.47 10.85 10.45
N ALA A 346 -12.96 11.58 11.45
CA ALA A 346 -13.67 12.73 11.99
C ALA A 346 -13.88 13.84 10.95
N GLU A 347 -12.83 14.17 10.21
CA GLU A 347 -12.85 15.21 9.18
C GLU A 347 -13.72 14.83 7.98
N LEU A 348 -13.56 13.62 7.42
CA LEU A 348 -14.17 13.25 6.15
C LEU A 348 -15.49 12.49 6.29
N ALA A 349 -15.69 11.74 7.38
CA ALA A 349 -16.90 10.97 7.63
C ALA A 349 -17.83 11.61 8.67
N GLY A 350 -17.33 12.53 9.51
CA GLY A 350 -18.11 13.10 10.61
C GLY A 350 -18.27 12.16 11.81
N THR A 351 -17.45 11.11 11.90
CA THR A 351 -17.39 10.23 13.08
C THR A 351 -16.78 10.98 14.27
N ASP A 352 -17.34 10.83 15.46
CA ASP A 352 -16.74 11.39 16.67
C ASP A 352 -15.28 10.92 16.85
N ILE A 353 -14.40 11.83 17.26
CA ILE A 353 -12.95 11.56 17.31
C ILE A 353 -12.60 10.46 18.31
N LYS A 354 -13.29 10.38 19.45
CA LYS A 354 -13.08 9.32 20.44
C LYS A 354 -13.59 7.98 19.92
N THR A 355 -14.74 7.98 19.24
CA THR A 355 -15.28 6.80 18.55
C THR A 355 -14.29 6.27 17.50
N ALA A 356 -13.75 7.15 16.66
CA ALA A 356 -12.73 6.79 15.67
C ALA A 356 -11.44 6.26 16.33
N ALA A 357 -11.02 6.84 17.46
CA ALA A 357 -9.85 6.37 18.22
C ALA A 357 -10.07 4.97 18.80
N VAL A 358 -11.25 4.68 19.35
CA VAL A 358 -11.60 3.33 19.82
C VAL A 358 -11.58 2.34 18.65
N LEU A 359 -12.20 2.69 17.51
CA LEU A 359 -12.19 1.82 16.32
C LEU A 359 -10.77 1.56 15.79
N LYS A 360 -9.88 2.57 15.80
CA LYS A 360 -8.45 2.43 15.48
C LYS A 360 -7.77 1.39 16.38
N ILE A 361 -8.01 1.46 17.69
CA ILE A 361 -7.45 0.49 18.64
C ILE A 361 -8.00 -0.91 18.37
N LEU A 362 -9.32 -1.06 18.19
CA LEU A 362 -9.93 -2.35 17.88
C LEU A 362 -9.39 -2.97 16.58
N ARG A 363 -9.21 -2.16 15.53
CA ARG A 363 -8.58 -2.57 14.28
C ARG A 363 -7.13 -3.02 14.48
N ALA A 364 -6.37 -2.32 15.32
CA ALA A 364 -5.00 -2.72 15.61
C ALA A 364 -4.91 -4.06 16.37
N ILE A 365 -5.88 -4.36 17.25
CA ILE A 365 -6.00 -5.66 17.91
C ILE A 365 -6.32 -6.73 16.87
N GLN A 366 -7.35 -6.53 16.02
CA GLN A 366 -7.69 -7.46 14.93
C GLN A 366 -6.49 -7.73 14.02
N HIS A 367 -5.74 -6.70 13.64
CA HIS A 367 -4.57 -6.84 12.79
C HIS A 367 -3.55 -7.84 13.34
N ARG A 368 -3.30 -7.78 14.65
CA ARG A 368 -2.43 -8.71 15.36
C ARG A 368 -3.07 -10.09 15.48
N THR A 369 -4.33 -10.17 15.92
CA THR A 369 -5.06 -11.42 16.17
C THR A 369 -5.18 -12.30 14.91
N TYR A 370 -5.48 -11.68 13.77
CA TYR A 370 -5.68 -12.39 12.50
C TYR A 370 -4.39 -12.51 11.67
N GLY A 371 -3.27 -12.00 12.20
CA GLY A 371 -1.95 -12.06 11.57
C GLY A 371 -1.99 -11.55 10.14
N TYR A 372 -2.58 -10.38 9.90
CA TYR A 372 -2.68 -9.84 8.55
C TYR A 372 -1.29 -9.55 7.98
N GLU A 373 -0.35 -8.96 8.73
CA GLU A 373 1.05 -8.80 8.29
C GLU A 373 2.02 -9.62 9.14
N HIS A 374 1.64 -10.84 9.48
CA HIS A 374 2.55 -11.74 10.17
C HIS A 374 3.76 -12.08 9.26
N PRO A 375 5.01 -11.85 9.68
CA PRO A 375 6.20 -11.95 8.81
C PRO A 375 6.30 -13.26 8.02
N GLN A 376 6.13 -14.41 8.70
CA GLN A 376 6.19 -15.73 8.10
C GLN A 376 5.04 -15.98 7.10
N LYS A 377 3.88 -15.37 7.31
CA LYS A 377 2.74 -15.48 6.39
C LYS A 377 3.00 -14.64 5.14
N THR A 378 3.47 -13.41 5.32
CA THR A 378 3.87 -12.51 4.23
C THR A 378 4.96 -13.15 3.38
N ASP A 379 6.00 -13.71 4.00
CA ASP A 379 7.10 -14.38 3.29
C ASP A 379 6.65 -15.56 2.41
N ARG A 380 5.69 -16.36 2.91
CA ARG A 380 5.07 -17.44 2.11
C ARG A 380 4.25 -16.91 0.94
N GLN A 381 3.50 -15.82 1.13
CA GLN A 381 2.73 -15.20 0.06
C GLN A 381 3.64 -14.60 -1.02
N ILE A 382 4.76 -14.00 -0.62
CA ILE A 382 5.80 -13.51 -1.56
C ILE A 382 6.40 -14.69 -2.31
N SER A 383 6.75 -15.77 -1.61
CA SER A 383 7.28 -16.99 -2.23
C SER A 383 6.33 -17.57 -3.28
N TYR A 384 5.03 -17.62 -2.99
CA TYR A 384 4.01 -18.02 -3.96
C TYR A 384 3.98 -17.08 -5.17
N ASN A 385 3.99 -15.76 -4.96
CA ASN A 385 4.00 -14.78 -6.04
C ASN A 385 5.26 -14.90 -6.91
N VAL A 386 6.44 -15.12 -6.31
CA VAL A 386 7.69 -15.41 -7.02
C VAL A 386 7.52 -16.62 -7.94
N MET A 387 6.93 -17.71 -7.46
CA MET A 387 6.68 -18.90 -8.30
C MET A 387 5.76 -18.58 -9.48
N GLN A 388 4.67 -17.85 -9.25
CA GLN A 388 3.74 -17.45 -10.32
C GLN A 388 4.42 -16.54 -11.35
N THR A 389 5.20 -15.56 -10.90
CA THR A 389 5.93 -14.64 -11.80
C THR A 389 6.99 -15.39 -12.61
N ARG A 390 7.76 -16.31 -12.01
CA ARG A 390 8.72 -17.16 -12.74
C ARG A 390 8.05 -17.96 -13.84
N ARG A 391 6.89 -18.57 -13.53
CA ARG A 391 6.10 -19.30 -14.51
C ARG A 391 5.68 -18.41 -15.66
N LEU A 392 5.13 -17.23 -15.37
CA LEU A 392 4.72 -16.26 -16.39
C LEU A 392 5.91 -15.80 -17.27
N LEU A 393 7.06 -15.51 -16.68
CA LEU A 393 8.26 -15.10 -17.42
C LEU A 393 8.73 -16.19 -18.39
N LEU A 394 8.70 -17.46 -17.98
CA LEU A 394 9.02 -18.61 -18.84
C LEU A 394 8.00 -18.81 -19.95
N GLU A 395 6.71 -18.78 -19.62
CA GLU A 395 5.62 -18.95 -20.58
C GLU A 395 5.63 -17.86 -21.66
N ARG A 396 6.12 -16.65 -21.33
CA ARG A 396 6.25 -15.53 -22.27
C ARG A 396 7.60 -15.49 -23.00
N GLY A 397 8.49 -16.45 -22.76
CA GLY A 397 9.83 -16.50 -23.35
C GLY A 397 10.69 -15.28 -22.99
N LEU A 398 10.46 -14.68 -21.81
CA LEU A 398 11.14 -13.46 -21.38
C LEU A 398 12.50 -13.74 -20.72
N VAL A 399 12.71 -14.97 -20.27
CA VAL A 399 13.90 -15.43 -19.57
C VAL A 399 14.02 -16.95 -19.73
N SER A 400 15.24 -17.50 -19.72
CA SER A 400 15.45 -18.95 -19.74
C SER A 400 15.42 -19.56 -18.35
N ARG A 401 15.17 -20.88 -18.26
CA ARG A 401 15.27 -21.63 -17.00
C ARG A 401 16.66 -21.53 -16.36
N GLU A 402 17.70 -21.45 -17.20
CA GLU A 402 19.08 -21.30 -16.74
C GLU A 402 19.29 -19.94 -16.06
N LEU A 403 18.88 -18.84 -16.70
CA LEU A 403 18.99 -17.50 -16.11
C LEU A 403 18.17 -17.36 -14.84
N LEU A 404 16.98 -17.96 -14.78
CA LEU A 404 16.20 -18.02 -13.55
C LEU A 404 16.90 -18.78 -12.41
N ARG A 405 17.80 -19.70 -12.70
CA ARG A 405 18.52 -20.50 -11.70
C ARG A 405 19.79 -19.82 -11.22
N CYS A 406 20.56 -19.22 -12.12
CA CYS A 406 21.90 -18.70 -11.80
C CYS A 406 22.24 -17.34 -12.41
N GLY A 407 21.33 -16.69 -13.13
CA GLY A 407 21.57 -15.39 -13.76
C GLY A 407 22.03 -14.32 -12.78
N TYR A 408 21.54 -14.37 -11.54
CA TYR A 408 21.93 -13.43 -10.48
C TYR A 408 23.43 -13.45 -10.12
N ARG A 409 24.14 -14.53 -10.45
CA ARG A 409 25.58 -14.71 -10.19
C ARG A 409 26.46 -14.26 -11.35
N LEU A 410 25.86 -14.02 -12.52
CA LEU A 410 26.62 -13.66 -13.71
C LEU A 410 27.01 -12.17 -13.67
N PRO A 411 28.22 -11.82 -14.14
CA PRO A 411 28.58 -10.44 -14.40
C PRO A 411 27.59 -9.79 -15.37
N ARG A 412 27.38 -8.48 -15.25
CA ARG A 412 26.39 -7.72 -16.03
C ARG A 412 26.45 -8.01 -17.53
N GLU A 413 27.61 -7.87 -18.14
CA GLU A 413 27.77 -8.03 -19.59
C GLU A 413 27.49 -9.46 -20.06
N GLU A 414 27.86 -10.46 -19.27
CA GLU A 414 27.53 -11.85 -19.59
C GLU A 414 26.03 -12.12 -19.43
N TYR A 415 25.44 -11.65 -18.34
CA TYR A 415 24.00 -11.77 -18.08
C TYR A 415 23.18 -11.17 -19.21
N LEU A 416 23.47 -9.92 -19.62
CA LEU A 416 22.72 -9.22 -20.66
C LEU A 416 22.87 -9.90 -22.04
N ARG A 417 24.06 -10.41 -22.38
CA ARG A 417 24.25 -11.20 -23.62
C ARG A 417 23.40 -12.47 -23.63
N ARG A 418 23.40 -13.24 -22.54
CA ARG A 418 22.58 -14.45 -22.42
C ARG A 418 21.08 -14.14 -22.37
N LEU A 419 20.70 -13.01 -21.78
CA LEU A 419 19.31 -12.57 -21.77
C LEU A 419 18.85 -12.20 -23.18
N ALA A 420 19.68 -11.51 -23.96
CA ALA A 420 19.39 -11.15 -25.35
C ALA A 420 19.26 -12.38 -26.28
N SER A 421 19.88 -13.51 -25.92
CA SER A 421 19.75 -14.78 -26.64
C SER A 421 18.52 -15.61 -26.25
N CYS A 422 17.75 -15.20 -25.23
CA CYS A 422 16.47 -15.82 -24.92
C CYS A 422 15.47 -15.40 -26.00
N ARG A 423 15.31 -16.24 -27.03
CA ARG A 423 14.28 -16.10 -28.07
C ARG A 423 13.24 -17.19 -27.92
#